data_AF-A0A1X7TYC1-F1
#
_entry.id   AF-A0A1X7TYC1-F1
#
_cell.length_a   1.000
_cell.length_b   1.000
_cell.length_c   1.000
_cell.angle_alpha   90.00
_cell.angle_beta   90.00
_cell.angle_gamma   90.00
#
_symmetry.space_group_name_H-M   'P 1'
#
loop_
_entity.id
_entity.type
_entity.pdbx_description
1 polymer ?
#
loop_
_entity_poly.entity_id
_entity_poly.type
_entity_poly.pdbx_seq_one_letter_code
_entity_poly.pdbx_strand_id
1 'polypeptide(L)'
;MMVLMVKELFTHFRFSYLQLPCSTITGDLIFEPFWETIFRLERIGFKVLATTFDGASVNRKMVKLHDSGTLVLYKALNIYAKEERYIYSFGSSTFYQNY
;
A
#
# COMPACT_ATOMS: atom_id res chain seq x y z
N MET A 1 -4.85 -15.79 3.40
CA MET A 1 -5.46 -15.09 2.24
C MET A 1 -5.07 -13.64 2.30
N MET A 2 -4.45 -13.10 1.25
CA MET A 2 -4.14 -11.68 1.14
C MET A 2 -5.08 -11.01 0.15
N VAL A 3 -5.58 -9.83 0.50
CA VAL A 3 -6.46 -9.03 -0.36
C VAL A 3 -5.96 -7.60 -0.42
N LEU A 4 -5.80 -7.06 -1.63
CA LEU A 4 -5.67 -5.63 -1.86
C LEU A 4 -7.05 -5.06 -2.19
N MET A 5 -7.55 -4.21 -1.30
CA MET A 5 -8.83 -3.54 -1.48
C MET A 5 -8.60 -2.11 -1.93
N VAL A 6 -9.28 -1.71 -3.00
CA VAL A 6 -9.33 -0.33 -3.45
C VAL A 6 -10.58 0.30 -2.86
N LYS A 7 -10.38 1.43 -2.16
CA LYS A 7 -11.43 2.19 -1.52
C LYS A 7 -11.28 3.65 -1.91
N GLU A 8 -12.39 4.26 -2.30
CA GLU A 8 -12.45 5.69 -2.56
C GLU A 8 -12.41 6.54 -1.29
N LEU A 9 -12.12 7.83 -1.46
CA LEU A 9 -12.09 8.82 -0.37
C LEU A 9 -13.41 9.59 -0.23
N PHE A 10 -14.06 9.92 -1.35
CA PHE A 10 -15.21 10.85 -1.35
C PHE A 10 -16.52 10.19 -1.77
N THR A 11 -16.49 9.00 -2.36
CA THR A 11 -17.69 8.25 -2.75
C THR A 11 -17.77 6.90 -2.05
N HIS A 12 -18.90 6.20 -2.21
CA HIS A 12 -19.13 4.85 -1.66
C HIS A 12 -18.61 3.72 -2.58
N PHE A 13 -17.54 3.96 -3.32
CA PHE A 13 -16.94 2.95 -4.20
C PHE A 13 -15.86 2.13 -3.46
N ARG A 14 -15.98 0.81 -3.53
CA ARG A 14 -15.01 -0.14 -2.99
C ARG A 14 -15.02 -1.43 -3.80
N PHE A 15 -13.86 -2.00 -4.05
CA PHE A 15 -13.77 -3.31 -4.67
C PHE A 15 -12.46 -4.02 -4.31
N SER A 16 -12.49 -5.36 -4.33
CA SER A 16 -11.29 -6.17 -4.17
C SER A 16 -10.53 -6.20 -5.49
N TYR A 17 -9.32 -5.65 -5.50
CA TYR A 17 -8.51 -5.56 -6.71
C TYR A 17 -7.72 -6.86 -6.95
N LEU A 18 -7.08 -7.37 -5.89
CA LEU A 18 -6.25 -8.56 -5.95
C LEU A 18 -6.57 -9.45 -4.76
N GLN A 19 -6.73 -10.75 -5.02
CA GLN A 19 -6.88 -11.76 -3.99
C GLN A 19 -5.89 -12.88 -4.27
N LEU A 20 -4.99 -13.14 -3.32
CA LEU A 20 -3.97 -14.17 -3.46
C LEU A 20 -4.11 -15.23 -2.36
N PRO A 21 -4.26 -16.51 -2.74
CA PRO A 21 -4.35 -17.62 -1.80
C PRO A 21 -2.97 -17.92 -1.23
N CYS A 22 -2.52 -17.11 -0.29
CA CYS A 22 -1.26 -17.33 0.40
C CYS A 22 -1.48 -17.74 1.85
N SER A 23 -0.73 -18.76 2.28
CA SER A 23 -0.64 -19.27 3.65
C SER A 23 0.46 -18.60 4.46
N THR A 24 1.56 -18.21 3.81
CA THR A 24 2.74 -17.55 4.42
C THR A 24 3.29 -16.53 3.43
N ILE A 25 3.10 -15.24 3.70
CA ILE A 25 3.63 -14.15 2.87
C ILE A 25 4.77 -13.47 3.60
N THR A 26 5.88 -13.25 2.90
CA THR A 26 6.97 -12.36 3.30
C THR A 26 6.74 -10.98 2.66
N GLY A 27 7.08 -9.89 3.34
CA GLY A 27 6.80 -8.52 2.86
C GLY A 27 7.36 -8.22 1.47
N ASP A 28 8.45 -8.89 1.10
CA ASP A 28 9.10 -8.77 -0.22
C ASP A 28 8.19 -9.27 -1.36
N LEU A 29 7.36 -10.30 -1.10
CA LEU A 29 6.41 -10.84 -2.09
C LEU A 29 5.19 -9.93 -2.31
N ILE A 30 4.92 -8.99 -1.40
CA ILE A 30 3.81 -8.03 -1.53
C ILE A 30 4.24 -6.81 -2.33
N PHE A 31 5.54 -6.48 -2.31
CA PHE A 31 6.05 -5.25 -2.87
C PHE A 31 5.75 -5.11 -4.37
N GLU A 32 6.04 -6.15 -5.17
CA GLU A 32 5.78 -6.13 -6.61
C GLU A 32 4.28 -6.10 -6.94
N PRO A 33 3.41 -6.98 -6.39
CA PRO A 33 1.96 -6.89 -6.62
C PRO A 33 1.35 -5.55 -6.22
N PHE A 34 1.88 -4.92 -5.17
CA PHE A 34 1.46 -3.61 -4.72
C PHE A 34 1.75 -2.53 -5.77
N TRP A 35 2.98 -2.47 -6.29
CA TRP A 35 3.36 -1.50 -7.31
C TRP A 35 2.67 -1.75 -8.65
N GLU A 36 2.49 -3.00 -9.04
CA GLU A 36 1.70 -3.37 -10.22
C GLU A 36 0.23 -2.92 -10.10
N THR A 37 -0.34 -3.04 -8.90
CA THR A 37 -1.69 -2.52 -8.62
C THR A 37 -1.75 -1.00 -8.78
N ILE A 38 -0.80 -0.27 -8.22
CA ILE A 38 -0.72 1.20 -8.36
C ILE A 38 -0.61 1.58 -9.84
N PHE A 39 0.30 0.94 -10.58
CA PHE A 39 0.49 1.18 -12.00
C PHE A 39 -0.81 1.03 -12.80
N ARG A 40 -1.53 -0.08 -12.58
CA ARG A 40 -2.79 -0.35 -13.28
C ARG A 40 -3.88 0.64 -12.89
N LEU A 41 -3.97 1.02 -11.62
CA LEU A 41 -4.92 2.02 -11.14
C LEU A 41 -4.67 3.39 -11.77
N GLU A 42 -3.41 3.85 -11.79
CA GLU A 42 -3.04 5.12 -12.45
C GLU A 42 -3.33 5.10 -13.95
N ARG A 43 -3.10 3.95 -14.62
CA ARG A 43 -3.40 3.80 -16.06
C ARG A 43 -4.88 3.92 -16.41
N ILE A 44 -5.78 3.48 -15.54
CA ILE A 44 -7.23 3.58 -15.76
C ILE A 44 -7.82 4.90 -15.23
N GLY A 45 -6.97 5.81 -14.75
CA GLY A 45 -7.36 7.15 -14.32
C GLY A 45 -7.67 7.28 -12.82
N PHE A 46 -7.56 6.20 -12.03
CA PHE A 46 -7.61 6.32 -10.58
C PHE A 46 -6.33 6.94 -10.05
N LYS A 47 -6.49 7.70 -8.97
CA LYS A 47 -5.40 8.42 -8.35
C LYS A 47 -5.13 7.88 -6.96
N VAL A 48 -4.02 7.16 -6.81
CA VAL A 48 -3.67 6.52 -5.54
C VAL A 48 -3.00 7.55 -4.63
N LEU A 49 -3.65 7.85 -3.50
CA LEU A 49 -3.20 8.86 -2.53
C LEU A 49 -2.64 8.25 -1.25
N ALA A 50 -3.23 7.14 -0.82
CA ALA A 50 -2.95 6.56 0.47
C ALA A 50 -3.09 5.04 0.42
N THR A 51 -2.34 4.38 1.29
CA THR A 51 -2.39 2.94 1.49
C THR A 51 -2.52 2.69 2.98
N THR A 52 -3.30 1.68 3.33
CA THR A 52 -3.56 1.32 4.72
C THR A 52 -3.13 -0.11 4.94
N PHE A 53 -2.31 -0.34 5.95
CA PHE A 53 -1.86 -1.68 6.30
C PHE A 53 -2.35 -2.07 7.70
N ASP A 54 -2.57 -3.38 7.88
CA ASP A 54 -2.71 -3.91 9.23
C ASP A 54 -1.35 -3.95 9.95
N GLY A 55 -1.40 -4.18 11.26
CA GLY A 55 -0.20 -4.28 12.09
C GLY A 55 0.61 -5.56 11.90
N ALA A 56 0.44 -6.34 10.83
CA ALA A 56 1.24 -7.53 10.61
C ALA A 56 2.71 -7.19 10.33
N SER A 57 3.62 -8.04 10.82
CA SER A 57 5.07 -7.88 10.61
C SER A 57 5.47 -7.81 9.13
N VAL A 58 4.73 -8.53 8.29
CA VAL A 58 4.86 -8.59 6.83
C VAL A 58 4.68 -7.20 6.21
N ASN A 59 3.62 -6.48 6.62
CA ASN A 59 3.31 -5.15 6.12
C ASN A 59 4.32 -4.10 6.61
N ARG A 60 4.80 -4.24 7.85
CA ARG A 60 5.90 -3.40 8.35
C ARG A 60 7.16 -3.55 7.51
N LYS A 61 7.50 -4.78 7.09
CA LYS A 61 8.66 -5.03 6.23
C LYS A 61 8.48 -4.36 4.87
N MET A 62 7.29 -4.44 4.29
CA MET A 62 6.95 -3.77 3.02
C MET A 62 7.09 -2.25 3.10
N VAL A 63 6.61 -1.59 4.16
CA VAL A 63 6.82 -0.14 4.35
C VAL A 63 8.31 0.18 4.49
N LYS A 64 9.09 -0.63 5.21
CA LYS A 64 10.54 -0.47 5.32
C LYS A 64 11.29 -0.61 4.00
N LEU A 65 10.79 -1.41 3.04
CA LEU A 65 11.41 -1.50 1.71
C LEU A 65 11.32 -0.18 0.93
N HIS A 66 10.47 0.76 1.34
CA HIS A 66 10.37 2.10 0.76
C HIS A 66 11.30 3.12 1.45
N ASP A 67 12.03 2.72 2.50
CA ASP A 67 12.94 3.57 3.25
C ASP A 67 14.31 3.66 2.54
N SER A 68 14.75 4.88 2.25
CA SER A 68 16.08 5.16 1.66
C SER A 68 17.20 5.27 2.71
N GLY A 69 16.94 4.96 3.98
CA GLY A 69 17.97 4.68 4.99
C GLY A 69 18.18 5.73 6.08
N THR A 70 17.32 6.73 6.22
CA THR A 70 17.50 7.78 7.24
C THR A 70 16.27 8.07 8.10
N LEU A 71 15.06 7.77 7.65
CA LEU A 71 13.80 7.95 8.38
C LEU A 71 12.79 6.93 7.88
N VAL A 72 11.99 6.31 8.77
CA VAL A 72 10.84 5.49 8.33
C VAL A 72 9.88 6.38 7.55
N LEU A 73 9.99 6.35 6.23
CA LEU A 73 9.15 7.13 5.33
C LEU A 73 7.80 6.43 5.19
N TYR A 74 6.80 6.94 5.89
CA TYR A 74 5.39 6.61 5.66
C TYR A 74 4.85 7.23 4.36
N LYS A 75 5.72 7.44 3.37
CA LYS A 75 5.37 7.95 2.05
C LYS A 75 6.32 7.36 0.99
N ALA A 76 5.78 7.01 -0.16
CA ALA A 76 6.55 6.57 -1.33
C ALA A 76 6.22 7.48 -2.52
N LEU A 77 7.22 7.85 -3.31
CA LEU A 77 6.99 8.61 -4.55
C LEU A 77 6.33 7.70 -5.58
N ASN A 78 5.16 8.07 -6.09
CA ASN A 78 4.49 7.34 -7.16
C ASN A 78 5.14 7.65 -8.50
N ILE A 79 6.06 6.79 -8.93
CA ILE A 79 6.74 6.88 -10.22
C ILE A 79 5.80 6.78 -11.43
N TYR A 80 4.56 6.32 -11.23
CA TYR A 80 3.54 6.20 -12.28
C TYR A 80 2.60 7.41 -12.34
N ALA A 81 2.63 8.30 -11.34
CA ALA A 81 1.88 9.53 -11.37
C ALA A 81 2.66 10.60 -12.15
N LYS A 82 2.09 11.13 -13.23
CA LYS A 82 2.68 12.24 -14.01
C LYS A 82 3.00 13.50 -13.17
N GLU A 83 2.28 13.67 -12.07
CA GLU A 83 2.41 14.80 -11.15
C GLU A 83 3.41 14.53 -10.02
N GLU A 84 4.18 13.43 -10.08
CA GLU A 84 5.17 13.05 -9.06
C GLU A 84 4.59 13.01 -7.64
N ARG A 85 3.40 12.41 -7.53
CA ARG A 85 2.62 12.42 -6.30
C ARG A 85 3.14 11.39 -5.30
N TYR A 86 3.14 11.73 -4.02
CA TYR A 86 3.40 10.76 -2.95
C TYR A 86 2.16 9.92 -2.63
N ILE A 87 2.40 8.65 -2.31
CA ILE A 87 1.45 7.73 -1.70
C ILE A 87 1.80 7.64 -0.22
N TYR A 88 0.84 7.96 0.65
CA TYR A 88 1.03 7.95 2.10
C TYR A 88 0.60 6.62 2.72
N SER A 89 1.46 6.01 3.52
CA SER A 89 1.20 4.74 4.19
C SER A 89 0.69 4.99 5.62
N PHE A 90 -0.51 4.52 5.92
CA PHE A 90 -1.12 4.62 7.24
C PHE A 90 -1.23 3.24 7.90
N GLY A 91 -0.98 3.19 9.20
CA GLY A 91 -1.35 2.04 10.03
C GLY A 91 -2.80 2.16 10.50
N SER A 92 -3.50 1.03 10.63
CA SER A 92 -4.80 1.01 11.34
C SER A 92 -4.63 1.48 12.80
N SER A 93 -5.66 2.06 13.43
CA SER A 93 -5.58 2.68 14.78
C SER A 93 -5.09 1.74 15.90
N THR A 94 -5.12 0.41 15.70
CA THR A 94 -4.49 -0.59 16.59
C THR A 94 -2.96 -0.53 16.58
N PHE A 95 -2.36 0.17 15.62
CA PHE A 95 -0.91 0.32 15.45
C PHE A 95 -0.30 1.32 16.44
N TYR A 96 -1.10 2.28 16.91
CA TYR A 96 -0.67 3.31 17.87
C TYR A 96 -0.69 2.87 19.34
N GLN A 97 -1.13 1.64 19.65
CA GLN A 97 -1.13 1.12 21.02
C GLN A 97 0.15 0.38 21.43
N ASN A 98 1.11 0.20 20.52
CA ASN A 98 2.36 -0.53 20.80
C ASN A 98 3.62 0.35 20.71
N TYR A 99 3.47 1.65 20.92
CA TYR A 99 4.58 2.58 21.14
C TYR A 99 4.29 3.44 22.37
#